data_AF-A0A4W5LFN1-F1
#
_entry.id   AF-A0A4W5LFN1-F1
#
_cell.length_a   1.000
_cell.length_b   1.000
_cell.length_c   1.000
_cell.angle_alpha   90.00
_cell.angle_beta   90.00
_cell.angle_gamma   90.00
#
_symmetry.space_group_name_H-M   'P 1'
#
loop_
_entity.id
_entity.type
_entity.pdbx_description
1 polymer ?
#
loop_
_entity_poly.entity_id
_entity_poly.type
_entity_poly.pdbx_seq_one_letter_code
_entity_poly.pdbx_strand_id
1 'polypeptide(L)'
;MDTSPLEKKKATKQRFMFNIADGGFTELHSLWQNEERAATVTKKTFEIWHRRHDYWLLAGIIQHGYARWQDVQSDVKYAILNEPFKGEMSRGNFLEIKNKFLARRFKLLEQALVIEEQLRRAAYLNMSEDPAHPSMALNTRFSEVECLAESHQHL
;
A
#
# COMPACT_ATOMS: atom_id res chain seq x y z
N MET A 1 -50.52 -18.59 -14.29
CA MET A 1 -49.22 -18.96 -13.71
C MET A 1 -48.17 -18.34 -14.60
N ASP A 2 -47.63 -17.21 -14.17
CA ASP A 2 -46.58 -16.49 -14.89
C ASP A 2 -45.25 -16.79 -14.18
N THR A 3 -44.37 -17.54 -14.85
CA THR A 3 -43.05 -17.92 -14.33
C THR A 3 -42.00 -17.18 -15.13
N SER A 4 -41.72 -15.93 -14.77
CA SER A 4 -40.55 -15.22 -15.26
C SER A 4 -39.29 -15.72 -14.52
N PRO A 5 -38.21 -16.12 -15.21
CA PRO A 5 -36.98 -16.55 -14.54
C PRO A 5 -36.31 -15.36 -13.82
N LEU A 6 -36.03 -15.52 -12.52
CA LEU A 6 -35.19 -14.58 -11.77
C LEU A 6 -33.82 -14.47 -12.44
N GLU A 7 -33.56 -13.34 -13.10
CA GLU A 7 -32.23 -12.95 -13.55
C GLU A 7 -31.29 -12.92 -12.35
N LYS A 8 -30.41 -13.91 -12.25
CA LYS A 8 -29.25 -13.88 -11.36
C LYS A 8 -28.36 -12.74 -11.83
N LYS A 9 -28.51 -11.56 -11.24
CA LYS A 9 -27.52 -10.47 -11.35
C LYS A 9 -26.16 -11.05 -11.01
N LYS A 10 -25.31 -11.25 -12.03
CA LYS A 10 -23.90 -11.58 -11.84
C LYS A 10 -23.35 -10.49 -10.92
N ALA A 11 -23.01 -10.85 -9.68
CA ALA A 11 -22.31 -9.94 -8.78
C ALA A 11 -21.01 -9.54 -9.47
N THR A 12 -20.99 -8.32 -10.03
CA THR A 12 -19.78 -7.71 -10.57
C THR A 12 -18.81 -7.66 -9.40
N LYS A 13 -17.74 -8.44 -9.50
CA LYS A 13 -16.70 -8.54 -8.47
C LYS A 13 -16.20 -7.11 -8.23
N GLN A 14 -16.55 -6.51 -7.08
CA GLN A 14 -16.14 -5.15 -6.79
C GLN A 14 -14.62 -5.08 -6.82
N ARG A 15 -14.10 -4.03 -7.47
CA ARG A 15 -12.66 -3.78 -7.50
C ARG A 15 -12.19 -3.50 -6.07
N PHE A 16 -11.11 -4.15 -5.66
CA PHE A 16 -10.52 -3.88 -4.36
C PHE A 16 -10.07 -2.41 -4.31
N MET A 17 -10.44 -1.71 -3.23
CA MET A 17 -10.08 -0.32 -3.00
C MET A 17 -9.48 -0.19 -1.60
N PHE A 18 -8.26 0.31 -1.55
CA PHE A 18 -7.55 0.67 -0.33
C PHE A 18 -6.67 1.87 -0.68
N ASN A 19 -6.49 2.80 0.25
CA ASN A 19 -5.60 3.94 0.06
C ASN A 19 -5.15 4.47 1.42
N ILE A 20 -3.98 5.08 1.44
CA ILE A 20 -3.51 5.97 2.50
C ILE A 20 -3.24 7.32 1.83
N ALA A 21 -3.72 8.41 2.43
CA ALA A 21 -3.58 9.77 1.94
C ALA A 21 -2.36 10.44 2.59
N ASP A 22 -1.18 9.97 2.21
CA ASP A 22 0.10 10.50 2.70
C ASP A 22 0.58 11.75 1.92
N GLY A 23 -0.23 12.26 0.98
CA GLY A 23 0.10 13.45 0.19
C GLY A 23 1.34 13.33 -0.69
N GLY A 24 1.87 12.12 -0.93
CA GLY A 24 3.11 11.93 -1.68
C GLY A 24 4.39 12.20 -0.87
N PHE A 25 4.29 12.40 0.44
CA PHE A 25 5.47 12.58 1.30
C PHE A 25 6.18 11.26 1.66
N THR A 26 5.67 10.11 1.23
CA THR A 26 6.34 8.81 1.37
C THR A 26 6.47 8.10 0.04
N GLU A 27 7.31 7.06 -0.01
CA GLU A 27 7.50 6.25 -1.22
C GLU A 27 6.36 5.22 -1.43
N LEU A 28 5.33 5.19 -0.58
CA LEU A 28 4.32 4.13 -0.56
C LEU A 28 3.60 3.97 -1.90
N HIS A 29 3.09 5.06 -2.48
CA HIS A 29 2.31 4.99 -3.72
C HIS A 29 3.17 4.64 -4.93
N SER A 30 4.37 5.20 -5.01
CA SER A 30 5.35 4.86 -6.05
C SER A 30 5.73 3.37 -5.99
N LEU A 31 5.94 2.85 -4.78
CA LEU A 31 6.23 1.44 -4.57
C LEU A 31 5.04 0.56 -4.98
N TRP A 32 3.81 0.90 -4.56
CA TRP A 32 2.60 0.20 -4.97
C TRP A 32 2.41 0.16 -6.49
N GLN A 33 2.65 1.27 -7.19
CA GLN A 33 2.49 1.32 -8.64
C GLN A 33 3.50 0.40 -9.35
N ASN A 34 4.76 0.42 -8.93
CA ASN A 34 5.81 -0.42 -9.50
C ASN A 34 5.52 -1.91 -9.28
N GLU A 35 5.10 -2.25 -8.07
CA GLU A 35 4.76 -3.61 -7.67
C GLU A 35 3.52 -4.14 -8.37
N GLU A 36 2.46 -3.33 -8.45
CA GLU A 36 1.23 -3.70 -9.13
C GLU A 36 1.46 -3.90 -10.64
N ARG A 37 2.34 -3.08 -11.25
CA ARG A 37 2.77 -3.28 -12.62
C ARG A 37 3.49 -4.62 -12.79
N ALA A 38 4.46 -4.94 -11.93
CA ALA A 38 5.17 -6.21 -11.96
C ALA A 38 4.22 -7.42 -11.76
N ALA A 39 3.30 -7.32 -10.79
CA ALA A 39 2.26 -8.30 -10.49
C ALA A 39 1.34 -8.56 -11.69
N THR A 40 0.96 -7.51 -12.39
CA THR A 40 0.07 -7.58 -13.56
C THR A 40 0.78 -8.18 -14.77
N VAL A 41 2.00 -7.73 -15.08
CA VAL A 41 2.79 -8.21 -16.22
C VAL A 41 3.09 -9.71 -16.09
N THR A 42 3.43 -10.16 -14.88
CA THR A 42 3.72 -11.58 -14.61
C THR A 42 2.48 -12.43 -14.39
N LYS A 43 1.29 -11.81 -14.28
CA LYS A 43 0.03 -12.44 -13.85
C LYS A 43 0.11 -13.14 -12.48
N LYS A 44 1.04 -12.71 -11.63
CA LYS A 44 1.31 -13.26 -10.28
C LYS A 44 0.82 -12.31 -9.19
N THR A 45 -0.45 -11.94 -9.25
CA THR A 45 -1.03 -10.91 -8.37
C THR A 45 -1.00 -11.26 -6.88
N PHE A 46 -0.94 -12.54 -6.52
CA PHE A 46 -0.82 -12.97 -5.12
C PHE A 46 0.63 -13.17 -4.68
N GLU A 47 1.54 -13.49 -5.61
CA GLU A 47 2.95 -13.78 -5.28
C GLU A 47 3.83 -12.52 -5.28
N ILE A 48 3.42 -11.46 -5.97
CA ILE A 48 4.13 -10.17 -5.92
C ILE A 48 3.42 -9.28 -4.92
N TRP A 49 4.17 -8.85 -3.89
CA TRP A 49 3.65 -7.97 -2.85
C TRP A 49 3.21 -6.64 -3.45
N HIS A 50 2.01 -6.16 -3.12
CA HIS A 50 1.52 -4.85 -3.54
C HIS A 50 0.51 -4.31 -2.51
N ARG A 51 -0.21 -3.24 -2.85
CA ARG A 51 -1.25 -2.60 -2.01
C ARG A 51 -2.21 -3.56 -1.29
N ARG A 52 -2.63 -4.64 -1.95
CA ARG A 52 -3.55 -5.62 -1.33
C ARG A 52 -2.89 -6.32 -0.15
N HIS A 53 -1.61 -6.68 -0.26
CA HIS A 53 -0.86 -7.29 0.83
C HIS A 53 -0.66 -6.31 1.97
N ASP A 54 -0.37 -5.04 1.69
CA ASP A 54 -0.23 -4.03 2.75
C ASP A 54 -1.54 -3.80 3.53
N TYR A 55 -2.69 -3.82 2.85
CA TYR A 55 -3.99 -3.82 3.53
C TYR A 55 -4.14 -5.01 4.49
N TRP A 56 -3.85 -6.22 4.02
CA TRP A 56 -3.97 -7.41 4.85
C TRP A 56 -2.93 -7.45 5.97
N LEU A 57 -1.75 -6.86 5.75
CA LEU A 57 -0.72 -6.71 6.77
C LEU A 57 -1.23 -5.79 7.90
N LEU A 58 -1.78 -4.63 7.56
CA LEU A 58 -2.38 -3.71 8.54
C LEU A 58 -3.54 -4.37 9.29
N ALA A 59 -4.46 -5.03 8.56
CA ALA A 59 -5.56 -5.75 9.18
C ALA A 59 -5.07 -6.85 10.14
N GLY A 60 -3.97 -7.53 9.82
CA GLY A 60 -3.35 -8.53 10.68
C GLY A 60 -2.76 -7.91 11.94
N ILE A 61 -2.06 -6.79 11.81
CA ILE A 61 -1.46 -6.06 12.93
C ILE A 61 -2.54 -5.50 13.86
N ILE A 62 -3.62 -4.95 13.32
CA ILE A 62 -4.75 -4.45 14.12
C ILE A 62 -5.38 -5.58 14.93
N GLN A 63 -5.54 -6.76 14.32
CA GLN A 63 -6.20 -7.90 14.95
C GLN A 63 -5.33 -8.62 15.99
N HIS A 64 -4.06 -8.85 15.67
CA HIS A 64 -3.16 -9.71 16.47
C HIS A 64 -2.19 -8.91 17.32
N GLY A 65 -1.94 -7.64 16.99
CA GLY A 65 -1.03 -6.75 17.69
C GLY A 65 0.29 -6.52 16.95
N TYR A 66 0.99 -5.47 17.36
CA TYR A 66 2.27 -5.08 16.79
C TYR A 66 3.35 -6.16 17.01
N ALA A 67 4.17 -6.39 15.99
CA ALA A 67 5.25 -7.39 16.00
C ALA A 67 4.83 -8.85 16.23
N ARG A 68 3.53 -9.17 16.22
CA ARG A 68 2.99 -10.54 16.35
C ARG A 68 2.98 -11.28 15.01
N TRP A 69 4.13 -11.30 14.32
CA TRP A 69 4.23 -11.82 12.94
C TRP A 69 3.84 -13.29 12.82
N GLN A 70 4.19 -14.11 13.81
CA GLN A 70 3.87 -15.54 13.80
C GLN A 70 2.36 -15.77 13.89
N ASP A 71 1.66 -15.02 14.75
CA ASP A 71 0.20 -15.12 14.88
C ASP A 71 -0.49 -14.66 13.58
N VAL A 72 -0.08 -13.52 13.03
CA VAL A 72 -0.61 -13.01 11.76
C VAL A 72 -0.38 -14.01 10.63
N GLN A 73 0.79 -14.63 10.55
CA GLN A 73 1.14 -15.57 9.47
C GLN A 73 0.46 -16.94 9.61
N SER A 74 0.16 -17.37 10.84
CA SER A 74 -0.51 -18.64 11.11
C SER A 74 -2.03 -18.57 10.92
N ASP A 75 -2.60 -17.37 10.95
CA ASP A 75 -4.02 -17.16 10.68
C ASP A 75 -4.33 -17.22 9.17
N VAL A 76 -5.17 -18.19 8.81
CA VAL A 76 -5.61 -18.48 7.44
C VAL A 76 -6.28 -17.28 6.75
N LYS A 77 -6.88 -16.35 7.51
CA LYS A 77 -7.47 -15.12 6.95
C LYS A 77 -6.42 -14.23 6.30
N TYR A 78 -5.17 -14.29 6.78
CA TYR A 78 -4.05 -13.49 6.30
C TYR A 78 -3.07 -14.32 5.46
N ALA A 79 -3.50 -15.48 4.95
CA ALA A 79 -2.66 -16.39 4.16
C ALA A 79 -2.00 -15.71 2.94
N ILE A 80 -2.62 -14.66 2.39
CA ILE A 80 -2.06 -13.85 1.30
C ILE A 80 -0.66 -13.28 1.62
N LEU A 81 -0.37 -13.00 2.89
CA LEU A 81 0.93 -12.47 3.32
C LEU A 81 2.05 -13.52 3.21
N ASN A 82 1.69 -14.80 3.08
CA ASN A 82 2.62 -15.90 2.91
C ASN A 82 2.91 -16.20 1.43
N GLU A 83 2.03 -15.79 0.51
CA GLU A 83 2.11 -16.11 -0.92
C GLU A 83 3.43 -15.68 -1.57
N PRO A 84 3.97 -14.47 -1.33
CA PRO A 84 5.24 -14.03 -1.93
C PRO A 84 6.46 -14.85 -1.50
N PHE A 85 6.34 -15.63 -0.43
CA PHE A 85 7.44 -16.34 0.20
C PHE A 85 7.43 -17.85 -0.06
N LYS A 86 6.37 -18.39 -0.70
CA LYS A 86 6.23 -19.85 -0.90
C LYS A 86 7.42 -20.49 -1.62
N GLY A 87 8.01 -19.81 -2.59
CA GLY A 87 9.17 -20.29 -3.34
C GLY A 87 10.49 -20.33 -2.56
N GLU A 88 10.56 -19.68 -1.40
CA GLU A 88 11.79 -19.55 -0.60
C GLU A 88 11.82 -20.44 0.64
N MET A 89 10.77 -21.24 0.88
CA MET A 89 10.60 -22.03 2.11
C MET A 89 11.72 -23.05 2.38
N SER A 90 12.45 -23.49 1.35
CA SER A 90 13.56 -24.44 1.48
C SER A 90 14.88 -23.80 1.93
N ARG A 91 14.95 -22.46 2.05
CA ARG A 91 16.15 -21.75 2.49
C ARG A 91 16.28 -21.80 4.02
N GLY A 92 17.47 -22.11 4.53
CA GLY A 92 17.71 -22.20 5.98
C GLY A 92 17.46 -20.90 6.75
N ASN A 93 17.51 -19.74 6.09
CA ASN A 93 17.24 -18.41 6.67
C ASN A 93 15.87 -17.83 6.27
N PHE A 94 14.95 -18.66 5.78
CA PHE A 94 13.64 -18.25 5.27
C PHE A 94 12.87 -17.34 6.24
N LEU A 95 12.78 -17.72 7.51
CA LEU A 95 11.99 -16.99 8.50
C LEU A 95 12.57 -15.60 8.78
N GLU A 96 13.90 -15.46 8.75
CA GLU A 96 14.58 -14.19 8.95
C GLU A 96 14.32 -13.24 7.78
N ILE A 97 14.48 -13.72 6.54
CA ILE A 97 14.22 -12.94 5.31
C ILE A 97 12.78 -12.42 5.34
N LYS A 98 11.83 -13.31 5.62
CA LYS A 98 10.41 -12.99 5.66
C LYS A 98 10.08 -11.96 6.74
N ASN A 99 10.56 -12.15 7.97
CA ASN A 99 10.31 -11.22 9.06
C ASN A 99 10.96 -9.85 8.82
N LYS A 100 12.17 -9.82 8.24
CA LYS A 100 12.85 -8.58 7.86
C LYS A 100 12.06 -7.82 6.79
N PHE A 101 11.50 -8.52 5.80
CA PHE A 101 10.65 -7.91 4.80
C PHE A 101 9.37 -7.32 5.43
N LEU A 102 8.66 -8.08 6.26
CA LEU A 102 7.43 -7.61 6.92
C LEU A 102 7.69 -6.40 7.80
N ALA A 103 8.80 -6.40 8.55
CA ALA A 103 9.20 -5.25 9.37
C ALA A 103 9.47 -4.02 8.51
N ARG A 104 10.11 -4.17 7.33
CA ARG A 104 10.32 -3.06 6.39
C ARG A 104 9.00 -2.52 5.84
N ARG A 105 8.07 -3.40 5.45
CA ARG A 105 6.73 -2.99 4.98
C ARG A 105 5.96 -2.26 6.05
N PHE A 106 5.97 -2.77 7.26
CA PHE A 106 5.31 -2.11 8.38
C PHE A 106 5.86 -0.69 8.58
N LYS A 107 7.19 -0.51 8.62
CA LYS A 107 7.78 0.82 8.80
C LYS A 107 7.34 1.82 7.73
N LEU A 108 7.22 1.37 6.48
CA LEU A 108 6.71 2.22 5.39
C LEU A 108 5.25 2.61 5.63
N LEU A 109 4.41 1.66 6.05
CA LEU A 109 2.99 1.93 6.33
C LEU A 109 2.81 2.82 7.56
N GLU A 110 3.61 2.61 8.61
CA GLU A 110 3.65 3.46 9.79
C GLU A 110 3.98 4.91 9.41
N GLN A 111 5.00 5.12 8.58
CA GLN A 111 5.35 6.45 8.07
C GLN A 111 4.19 7.09 7.31
N ALA A 112 3.59 6.36 6.37
CA ALA A 112 2.46 6.86 5.58
C ALA A 112 1.23 7.21 6.44
N LEU A 113 0.91 6.37 7.43
CA LEU A 113 -0.19 6.62 8.37
C LEU A 113 0.10 7.83 9.28
N VAL A 114 1.34 8.00 9.73
CA VAL A 114 1.74 9.18 10.51
C VAL A 114 1.55 10.44 9.68
N ILE A 115 1.96 10.44 8.42
CA ILE A 115 1.77 11.59 7.51
C ILE A 115 0.30 11.86 7.25
N GLU A 116 -0.50 10.83 6.92
CA GLU A 116 -1.95 10.97 6.71
C GLU A 116 -2.62 11.66 7.92
N GLU A 117 -2.26 11.23 9.12
CA GLU A 117 -2.74 11.83 10.37
C GLU A 117 -2.26 13.27 10.56
N GLN A 118 -1.01 13.60 10.19
CA GLN A 118 -0.53 14.99 10.25
C GLN A 118 -1.27 15.90 9.27
N LEU A 119 -1.47 15.45 8.03
CA LEU A 119 -2.22 16.21 7.02
C LEU A 119 -3.67 16.45 7.48
N ARG A 120 -4.30 15.43 8.07
CA ARG A 120 -5.65 15.55 8.65
C ARG A 120 -5.69 16.59 9.78
N ARG A 121 -4.69 16.62 10.67
CA ARG A 121 -4.61 17.60 11.77
C ARG A 121 -4.35 19.01 11.28
N ALA A 122 -3.45 19.19 10.30
CA ALA A 122 -3.16 20.49 9.71
C ALA A 122 -4.41 21.10 9.06
N ALA A 123 -5.18 20.30 8.31
CA ALA A 123 -6.45 20.70 7.72
C ALA A 123 -7.49 21.08 8.80
N TYR A 124 -7.59 20.30 9.88
CA TYR A 124 -8.53 20.58 10.97
C TYR A 124 -8.23 21.89 11.71
N LEU A 125 -6.95 22.21 11.89
CA LEU A 125 -6.50 23.41 12.60
C LEU A 125 -6.48 24.67 11.71
N ASN A 126 -6.84 24.57 10.42
CA ASN A 126 -6.65 25.62 9.43
C ASN A 126 -5.23 26.20 9.50
N MET A 127 -4.23 25.33 9.66
CA MET A 127 -2.83 25.75 9.60
C MET A 127 -2.57 26.25 8.17
N SER A 128 -2.73 27.55 7.94
CA SER A 128 -2.32 28.21 6.72
C SER A 128 -0.79 28.17 6.68
N GLU A 129 -0.24 27.60 5.62
CA GLU A 129 1.20 27.56 5.43
C GLU A 129 1.76 28.99 5.34
N ASP A 130 2.80 29.28 6.13
CA ASP A 130 3.58 30.50 5.94
C ASP A 130 4.32 30.38 4.60
N PRO A 131 4.04 31.25 3.61
CA PRO A 131 4.72 31.22 2.31
C PRO A 131 6.25 31.38 2.43
N ALA A 132 6.75 31.94 3.54
CA ALA A 132 8.17 32.08 3.82
C ALA A 132 8.81 30.80 4.41
N HIS A 133 8.04 29.75 4.70
CA HIS A 133 8.59 28.53 5.30
C HIS A 133 9.53 27.81 4.31
N PRO A 134 10.75 27.39 4.71
CA PRO A 134 11.73 26.76 3.81
C PRO A 134 11.22 25.52 3.06
N SER A 135 10.30 24.76 3.68
CA SER A 135 9.65 23.60 3.06
C SER A 135 8.76 23.96 1.87
N MET A 136 8.16 25.16 1.86
CA MET A 136 7.36 25.65 0.73
C MET A 136 8.25 25.92 -0.48
N ALA A 137 9.42 26.52 -0.26
CA ALA A 137 10.39 26.73 -1.32
C ALA A 137 10.89 25.40 -1.93
N LEU A 138 11.03 24.35 -1.10
CA LEU A 138 11.35 23.00 -1.59
C LEU A 138 10.20 22.40 -2.38
N ASN A 139 8.95 22.48 -1.88
CA ASN A 139 7.78 21.94 -2.56
C ASN A 139 7.59 22.59 -3.95
N THR A 140 7.69 23.92 -4.03
CA THR A 140 7.63 24.64 -5.30
C THR A 140 8.71 24.18 -6.28
N ARG A 141 9.96 24.05 -5.83
CA ARG A 141 11.05 23.55 -6.68
C ARG A 141 10.83 22.10 -7.12
N PHE A 142 10.29 21.24 -6.26
CA PHE A 142 9.94 19.87 -6.62
C PHE A 142 8.84 19.82 -7.68
N SER A 143 7.76 20.59 -7.50
CA SER A 143 6.68 20.70 -8.50
C SER A 143 7.16 21.27 -9.84
N GLU A 144 8.08 22.23 -9.83
CA GLU A 144 8.73 22.73 -11.05
C GLU A 144 9.53 21.62 -11.76
N VAL A 145 10.28 20.81 -11.02
CA VAL A 145 11.05 19.69 -11.58
C VAL A 145 10.15 18.59 -12.13
N GLU A 146 9.05 18.24 -11.45
CA GLU A 146 8.07 17.28 -11.95
C GLU A 146 7.41 17.78 -13.23
N CYS A 147 6.99 19.04 -13.28
CA CYS A 147 6.41 19.66 -14.48
C CYS A 147 7.38 19.60 -15.67
N LEU A 148 8.66 19.89 -15.44
CA LEU A 148 9.70 19.74 -16.46
C LEU A 148 9.85 18.29 -16.91
N ALA A 149 9.91 17.34 -15.97
CA ALA A 149 10.05 15.91 -16.28
C ALA A 149 8.85 15.37 -17.09
N GLU A 150 7.63 15.77 -16.76
CA GLU A 150 6.41 15.41 -17.50
C GLU A 150 6.39 16.01 -18.91
N SER A 151 6.91 17.24 -19.08
CA SER A 151 7.02 17.88 -20.40
C SER A 151 7.98 17.14 -21.34
N HIS A 152 9.02 16.50 -20.78
CA HIS A 152 9.98 15.70 -21.53
C HIS A 152 9.50 14.28 -21.84
N GLN A 153 8.48 13.78 -21.14
CA GLN A 153 7.95 12.43 -21.34
C GLN A 153 7.07 12.29 -22.61
N HIS A 154 6.65 13.42 -23.19
CA HIS A 154 5.76 13.49 -24.34
C HIS A 154 6.46 13.89 -25.66
N LEU A 155 7.80 13.91 -25.69
CA LEU A 155 8.64 14.08 -26.88
C LEU A 155 9.26 12.75 -27.30
#